data_AF-A0A515CSZ2-F1
#
_entry.id   AF-A0A515CSZ2-F1
#
_cell.length_a   1.000
_cell.length_b   1.000
_cell.length_c   1.000
_cell.angle_alpha   90.00
_cell.angle_beta   90.00
_cell.angle_gamma   90.00
#
_symmetry.space_group_name_H-M   'P 1'
#
loop_
_entity.id
_entity.type
_entity.pdbx_description
1 polymer ?
#
loop_
_entity_poly.entity_id
_entity_poly.type
_entity_poly.pdbx_seq_one_letter_code
_entity_poly.pdbx_strand_id
1 'polypeptide(L)'
;MTAADLSEKLWGNAERVVKYLLPNGHREAHEWCCGSINGEAGKSLKVNLAGKNVWSDFASGDSGDLLDLWVLVRNCSLHEAMREAKEMLGLKDDDQHFQTKKKSFSKPKKQGVKKGDAHLEYLAGRGITKETAELFKVSDAVVWYADEGRELPAIAFPYLRDGELLQVKRISTERPNGKKLIMAEADCEPCLFGWQALAKETRVVVLCEGEIDCMSYAQYGFPVLSVPFGGGKGAKQQWIEYEYHNMDRFDEIWLSLDNDDVGLEAAKEIARRLGTHRCRLVTLPHKDINECLVAGMTQDEVFRCLETAAYFDPDELCSASEFLQDTIDTFERRDEGMFTSPWPRLNGNFKFRESEFSIINGINNHGKTEMAGHIAVGAMAQGIRTCIASLELKPGKLLARLVRQVICNKRPQRDEVVHVFEWFDDKLWLFNLTGTAKADRLLEIFAYARRRYGIDLFVIDNLAKCGFSEEDATGQKDFIDKLCDFKNINNCHVILVTHSRKVDENVPTGKMDVKGTGAITDMADNLFSVWRNIPRETALQKKEDPSSPEMTDKDRAALALPGTLIRLLKQREGEGWVGDIGAFLEPRSHQFLENEKGSPWNYLVAREQAEVDMDWEMQNVTRAC
;
A
#
# COMPACT_ATOMS: atom_id res chain seq x y z
N MET A 1 -1.65 -28.74 2.11
CA MET A 1 -2.03 -29.50 3.33
C MET A 1 -0.77 -29.64 4.16
N THR A 2 -0.79 -29.21 5.42
CA THR A 2 0.40 -29.25 6.28
C THR A 2 0.68 -30.67 6.77
N ALA A 3 1.87 -30.92 7.29
CA ALA A 3 2.19 -32.21 7.89
C ALA A 3 1.36 -32.48 9.17
N ALA A 4 1.02 -31.44 9.94
CA ALA A 4 0.11 -31.56 11.08
C ALA A 4 -1.30 -32.02 10.64
N ASP A 5 -1.87 -31.41 9.60
CA ASP A 5 -3.18 -31.80 9.06
C ASP A 5 -3.18 -33.26 8.57
N LEU A 6 -2.08 -33.68 7.93
CA LEU A 6 -1.93 -35.05 7.43
C LEU A 6 -1.76 -36.05 8.59
N SER A 7 -1.00 -35.69 9.62
CA SER A 7 -0.82 -36.48 10.84
C SER A 7 -2.16 -36.73 11.52
N GLU A 8 -3.01 -35.70 11.67
CA GLU A 8 -4.36 -35.84 12.22
C GLU A 8 -5.21 -36.83 11.41
N LYS A 9 -5.16 -36.75 10.08
CA LYS A 9 -5.87 -37.68 9.19
C LYS A 9 -5.33 -39.11 9.27
N LEU A 10 -4.03 -39.28 9.46
CA LEU A 10 -3.39 -40.58 9.67
C LEU A 10 -3.84 -41.21 10.98
N TRP A 11 -3.97 -40.41 12.05
CA TRP A 11 -4.48 -40.88 13.34
C TRP A 11 -5.94 -41.33 13.24
N GLY A 12 -6.75 -40.69 12.40
CA GLY A 12 -8.09 -41.18 12.04
C GLY A 12 -8.09 -42.56 11.33
N ASN A 13 -6.93 -43.02 10.84
CA ASN A 13 -6.73 -44.30 10.17
C ASN A 13 -5.61 -45.14 10.83
N ALA A 14 -5.28 -44.88 12.10
CA ALA A 14 -4.07 -45.39 12.75
C ALA A 14 -3.89 -46.91 12.63
N GLU A 15 -4.97 -47.69 12.82
CA GLU A 15 -4.93 -49.15 12.73
C GLU A 15 -4.54 -49.65 11.32
N ARG A 16 -4.95 -48.94 10.26
CA ARG A 16 -4.57 -49.27 8.88
C ARG A 16 -3.11 -48.92 8.62
N VAL A 17 -2.65 -47.78 9.14
CA VAL A 17 -1.27 -47.29 9.00
C VAL A 17 -0.28 -48.24 9.70
N VAL A 18 -0.53 -48.60 10.95
CA VAL A 18 0.38 -49.49 11.70
C VAL A 18 0.43 -50.91 11.14
N LYS A 19 -0.67 -51.42 10.55
CA LYS A 19 -0.67 -52.71 9.84
C LYS A 19 0.20 -52.68 8.58
N TYR A 20 0.27 -51.53 7.92
CA TYR A 20 1.10 -51.36 6.74
C TYR A 20 2.59 -51.19 7.07
N LEU A 21 2.89 -50.39 8.09
CA LEU A 21 4.28 -50.12 8.51
C LEU A 21 4.89 -51.26 9.34
N LEU A 22 4.09 -51.86 10.23
CA LEU A 22 4.52 -52.86 11.21
C LEU A 22 3.69 -54.14 11.07
N PRO A 23 3.82 -54.90 9.96
CA PRO A 23 2.89 -55.96 9.59
C PRO A 23 2.91 -57.17 10.53
N ASN A 24 4.00 -57.42 11.26
CA ASN A 24 4.06 -58.50 12.26
C ASN A 24 3.72 -58.04 13.69
N GLY A 25 3.24 -56.81 13.84
CA GLY A 25 2.68 -56.34 15.10
C GLY A 25 1.32 -56.96 15.40
N HIS A 26 0.86 -56.81 16.64
CA HIS A 26 -0.46 -57.28 17.06
C HIS A 26 -1.15 -56.23 17.92
N ARG A 27 -2.49 -56.24 17.89
CA ARG A 27 -3.30 -55.37 18.73
C ARG A 27 -3.41 -55.95 20.13
N GLU A 28 -3.06 -55.15 21.13
CA GLU A 28 -3.25 -55.45 22.55
C GLU A 28 -4.05 -54.29 23.16
N ALA A 29 -5.34 -54.55 23.43
CA ALA A 29 -6.31 -53.54 23.87
C ALA A 29 -6.38 -52.30 22.93
N HIS A 30 -5.94 -51.15 23.43
CA HIS A 30 -5.92 -49.87 22.72
C HIS A 30 -4.56 -49.54 22.09
N GLU A 31 -3.63 -50.50 22.07
CA GLU A 31 -2.28 -50.32 21.54
C GLU A 31 -1.98 -51.33 20.41
N TRP A 32 -1.15 -50.92 19.46
CA TRP A 32 -0.50 -51.82 18.52
C TRP A 32 0.93 -52.08 19.00
N CYS A 33 1.26 -53.34 19.29
CA CYS A 33 2.53 -53.76 19.87
C CYS A 33 3.42 -54.44 18.81
N CYS A 34 4.69 -54.03 18.75
CA CYS A 34 5.72 -54.56 17.86
C CYS A 34 7.08 -54.61 18.58
N GLY A 35 8.06 -55.32 18.03
CA GLY A 35 9.40 -55.49 18.61
C GLY A 35 10.31 -54.28 18.40
N SER A 36 10.25 -53.61 17.27
CA SER A 36 10.96 -52.36 17.00
C SER A 36 10.40 -51.72 15.72
N ILE A 37 11.03 -50.63 15.27
CA ILE A 37 10.80 -50.02 13.97
C ILE A 37 11.07 -50.96 12.77
N ASN A 38 11.76 -52.10 12.97
CA ASN A 38 11.99 -53.08 11.89
C ASN A 38 10.81 -54.05 11.70
N GLY A 39 9.75 -53.94 12.52
CA GLY A 39 8.49 -54.63 12.28
C GLY A 39 8.45 -56.09 12.75
N GLU A 40 9.41 -56.56 13.56
CA GLU A 40 9.42 -57.91 14.14
C GLU A 40 8.41 -58.07 15.28
N ALA A 41 8.05 -59.32 15.60
CA ALA A 41 7.12 -59.60 16.70
C ALA A 41 7.74 -59.27 18.06
N GLY A 42 7.03 -58.52 18.90
CA GLY A 42 7.50 -58.10 20.22
C GLY A 42 6.54 -57.13 20.90
N LYS A 43 7.01 -56.48 21.97
CA LYS A 43 6.21 -55.56 22.81
C LYS A 43 6.92 -54.25 23.19
N SER A 44 8.09 -53.99 22.61
CA SER A 44 8.94 -52.82 22.91
C SER A 44 8.45 -51.55 22.24
N LEU A 45 7.96 -51.64 21.00
CA LEU A 45 7.33 -50.53 20.29
C LEU A 45 5.82 -50.60 20.47
N LYS A 46 5.23 -49.49 20.90
CA LYS A 46 3.79 -49.35 21.12
C LYS A 46 3.23 -48.13 20.41
N VAL A 47 2.13 -48.30 19.70
CA VAL A 47 1.37 -47.21 19.07
C VAL A 47 0.00 -47.09 19.72
N ASN A 48 -0.36 -45.91 20.23
CA ASN A 48 -1.64 -45.67 20.88
C ASN A 48 -2.77 -45.47 19.85
N LEU A 49 -3.71 -46.41 19.76
CA LEU A 49 -4.79 -46.38 18.76
C LEU A 49 -6.03 -45.58 19.22
N ALA A 50 -6.09 -45.09 20.45
CA ALA A 50 -7.33 -44.55 21.05
C ALA A 50 -7.09 -43.35 21.97
N GLY A 51 -6.34 -42.33 21.51
CA GLY A 51 -6.40 -41.00 22.11
C GLY A 51 -5.12 -40.20 22.07
N LYS A 52 -3.99 -40.76 22.52
CA LYS A 52 -2.77 -39.95 22.73
C LYS A 52 -2.05 -39.57 21.44
N ASN A 53 -2.44 -40.16 20.30
CA ASN A 53 -1.87 -39.90 18.99
C ASN A 53 -0.34 -39.86 19.01
N VAL A 54 0.25 -40.86 19.69
CA VAL A 54 1.69 -40.99 19.88
C VAL A 54 2.09 -42.45 19.81
N TRP A 55 3.30 -42.71 19.34
CA TRP A 55 3.96 -43.99 19.49
C TRP A 55 5.27 -43.83 20.28
N SER A 56 5.75 -44.92 20.87
CA SER A 56 7.04 -44.95 21.55
C SER A 56 7.67 -46.33 21.46
N ASP A 57 8.98 -46.38 21.23
CA ASP A 57 9.79 -47.57 21.42
C ASP A 57 10.56 -47.47 22.75
N PHE A 58 10.18 -48.32 23.70
CA PHE A 58 10.76 -48.33 25.05
C PHE A 58 12.18 -48.92 25.09
N ALA A 59 12.66 -49.53 24.00
CA ALA A 59 14.02 -50.05 23.91
C ALA A 59 15.02 -49.00 23.37
N SER A 60 14.65 -48.24 22.34
CA SER A 60 15.52 -47.19 21.76
C SER A 60 15.31 -45.81 22.38
N GLY A 61 14.13 -45.53 22.94
CA GLY A 61 13.73 -44.21 23.42
C GLY A 61 13.08 -43.33 22.35
N ASP A 62 12.94 -43.82 21.11
CA ASP A 62 12.31 -43.06 20.03
C ASP A 62 10.80 -42.93 20.25
N SER A 63 10.23 -41.78 19.86
CA SER A 63 8.80 -41.52 19.93
C SER A 63 8.40 -40.42 18.94
N GLY A 64 7.10 -40.31 18.65
CA GLY A 64 6.60 -39.26 17.75
C GLY A 64 5.18 -39.52 17.28
N ASP A 65 4.82 -38.89 16.17
CA ASP A 65 3.56 -39.12 15.47
C ASP A 65 3.67 -40.24 14.40
N LEU A 66 2.57 -40.54 13.69
CA LEU A 66 2.58 -41.61 12.67
C LEU A 66 3.45 -41.29 11.45
N LEU A 67 3.72 -40.03 11.14
CA LEU A 67 4.66 -39.65 10.08
C LEU A 67 6.10 -39.86 10.54
N ASP A 68 6.43 -39.53 11.79
CA ASP A 68 7.73 -39.81 12.38
C ASP A 68 8.03 -41.31 12.38
N LEU A 69 7.03 -42.13 12.75
CA LEU A 69 7.15 -43.59 12.68
C LEU A 69 7.42 -44.04 11.24
N TRP A 70 6.73 -43.46 10.26
CA TRP A 70 6.90 -43.80 8.85
C TRP A 70 8.31 -43.49 8.35
N VAL A 71 8.84 -42.31 8.71
CA VAL A 71 10.21 -41.86 8.41
C VAL A 71 11.23 -42.85 8.94
N LEU A 72 11.08 -43.28 10.20
CA LEU A 72 12.01 -44.21 10.84
C LEU A 72 11.92 -45.63 10.26
N VAL A 73 10.70 -46.15 10.09
CA VAL A 73 10.46 -47.51 9.56
C VAL A 73 10.94 -47.64 8.12
N ARG A 74 10.71 -46.62 7.28
CA ARG A 74 11.10 -46.63 5.86
C ARG A 74 12.50 -46.10 5.60
N ASN A 75 13.15 -45.50 6.60
CA ASN A 75 14.40 -44.77 6.47
C ASN A 75 14.37 -43.78 5.29
N CYS A 76 13.27 -43.04 5.16
CA CYS A 76 13.02 -42.09 4.09
C CYS A 76 12.97 -40.66 4.62
N SER A 77 12.81 -39.68 3.73
CA SER A 77 12.53 -38.30 4.12
C SER A 77 11.07 -38.16 4.59
N LEU A 78 10.78 -37.14 5.40
CA LEU A 78 9.41 -36.83 5.80
C LEU A 78 8.52 -36.49 4.59
N HIS A 79 9.06 -35.92 3.52
CA HIS A 79 8.31 -35.70 2.28
C HIS A 79 7.88 -37.00 1.62
N GLU A 80 8.78 -37.98 1.51
CA GLU A 80 8.46 -39.30 0.96
C GLU A 80 7.42 -40.00 1.82
N ALA A 81 7.56 -39.93 3.15
CA ALA A 81 6.57 -40.42 4.10
C ALA A 81 5.20 -39.73 3.91
N MET A 82 5.15 -38.40 3.76
CA MET A 82 3.92 -37.64 3.52
C MET A 82 3.28 -38.03 2.17
N ARG A 83 4.06 -38.23 1.12
CA ARG A 83 3.58 -38.67 -0.20
C ARG A 83 2.96 -40.07 -0.12
N GLU A 84 3.66 -41.02 0.49
CA GLU A 84 3.16 -42.39 0.68
C GLU A 84 1.92 -42.41 1.59
N ALA A 85 1.89 -41.59 2.63
CA ALA A 85 0.74 -41.43 3.52
C ALA A 85 -0.48 -40.87 2.78
N LYS A 86 -0.31 -39.82 1.96
CA LYS A 86 -1.39 -39.27 1.11
C LYS A 86 -1.94 -40.32 0.15
N GLU A 87 -1.05 -41.07 -0.52
CA GLU A 87 -1.45 -42.16 -1.42
C GLU A 87 -2.24 -43.24 -0.68
N MET A 88 -1.79 -43.65 0.51
CA MET A 88 -2.51 -44.60 1.35
C MET A 88 -3.91 -44.10 1.72
N LEU A 89 -4.03 -42.82 2.08
CA LEU A 89 -5.30 -42.19 2.44
C LEU A 89 -6.18 -41.86 1.21
N GLY A 90 -5.71 -42.10 -0.01
CA GLY A 90 -6.43 -41.78 -1.25
C GLY A 90 -6.58 -40.27 -1.47
N LEU A 91 -5.73 -39.46 -0.85
CA LEU A 91 -5.73 -38.01 -0.99
C LEU A 91 -4.97 -37.65 -2.28
N LYS A 92 -5.61 -36.91 -3.18
CA LYS A 92 -4.95 -36.36 -4.37
C LYS A 92 -4.23 -35.07 -3.99
N ASP A 93 -2.99 -34.90 -4.44
CA ASP A 93 -2.30 -33.61 -4.37
C ASP A 93 -2.89 -32.66 -5.42
N ASP A 94 -3.45 -31.53 -4.95
CA ASP A 94 -3.92 -30.43 -5.79
C ASP A 94 -2.78 -29.45 -6.17
N ASP A 95 -1.52 -29.78 -5.85
CA ASP A 95 -0.33 -28.98 -6.15
C ASP A 95 0.04 -29.03 -7.64
N GLN A 96 -0.85 -28.56 -8.52
CA GLN A 96 -0.57 -28.39 -9.95
C GLN A 96 0.49 -27.30 -10.24
N HIS A 97 0.91 -26.54 -9.23
CA HIS A 97 1.86 -25.43 -9.40
C HIS A 97 3.34 -25.83 -9.42
N PHE A 98 3.72 -27.05 -9.00
CA PHE A 98 5.13 -27.46 -8.87
C PHE A 98 5.47 -28.79 -9.56
N GLN A 99 4.77 -29.17 -10.63
CA GLN A 99 5.23 -30.24 -11.52
C GLN A 99 6.48 -29.77 -12.29
N THR A 100 7.64 -29.79 -11.64
CA THR A 100 8.91 -29.44 -12.24
C THR A 100 9.18 -30.38 -13.42
N LYS A 101 9.44 -29.81 -14.60
CA LYS A 101 10.13 -30.53 -15.68
C LYS A 101 11.42 -31.08 -15.07
N LYS A 102 11.57 -32.41 -15.01
CA LYS A 102 12.78 -33.08 -14.49
C LYS A 102 14.01 -32.59 -15.28
N LYS A 103 14.67 -31.55 -14.78
CA LYS A 103 15.96 -31.09 -15.29
C LYS A 103 17.03 -32.01 -14.72
N SER A 104 17.92 -32.51 -15.57
CA SER A 104 19.08 -33.27 -15.11
C SER A 104 20.12 -32.30 -14.55
N PHE A 105 20.50 -32.46 -13.29
CA PHE A 105 21.53 -31.66 -12.64
C PHE A 105 22.89 -32.36 -12.67
N SER A 106 23.95 -31.56 -12.75
CA SER A 106 25.32 -32.03 -12.62
C SER A 106 25.67 -32.22 -11.15
N LYS A 107 26.50 -33.21 -10.84
CA LYS A 107 27.09 -33.34 -9.50
C LYS A 107 28.29 -32.40 -9.34
N PRO A 108 28.51 -31.87 -8.12
CA PRO A 108 29.59 -30.93 -7.90
C PRO A 108 30.95 -31.63 -8.00
N LYS A 109 31.89 -30.99 -8.69
CA LYS A 109 33.29 -31.38 -8.75
C LYS A 109 33.97 -30.93 -7.47
N LYS A 110 34.84 -31.77 -6.91
CA LYS A 110 35.64 -31.42 -5.71
C LYS A 110 36.88 -30.58 -6.06
N GLN A 111 36.89 -29.90 -7.21
CA GLN A 111 38.05 -29.21 -7.72
C GLN A 111 38.30 -27.91 -6.93
N GLY A 112 39.48 -27.79 -6.35
CA GLY A 112 39.87 -26.64 -5.52
C GLY A 112 39.52 -26.78 -4.04
N VAL A 113 38.83 -27.84 -3.61
CA VAL A 113 38.68 -28.18 -2.17
C VAL A 113 40.01 -28.77 -1.67
N LYS A 114 40.46 -28.32 -0.50
CA LYS A 114 41.74 -28.70 0.11
C LYS A 114 41.51 -29.33 1.47
N LYS A 115 42.48 -30.11 1.93
CA LYS A 115 42.56 -30.54 3.32
C LYS A 115 43.44 -29.54 4.06
N GLY A 116 42.92 -28.98 5.14
CA GLY A 116 43.60 -28.00 5.98
C GLY A 116 42.63 -27.34 6.93
N ASP A 117 43.16 -26.47 7.79
CA ASP A 117 42.46 -25.86 8.92
C ASP A 117 42.38 -24.32 8.82
N ALA A 118 42.76 -23.73 7.68
CA ALA A 118 42.78 -22.27 7.51
C ALA A 118 41.38 -21.64 7.59
N HIS A 119 40.35 -22.38 7.15
CA HIS A 119 38.94 -21.99 7.31
C HIS A 119 38.54 -21.83 8.78
N LEU A 120 39.12 -22.62 9.70
CA LEU A 120 38.81 -22.51 11.13
C LEU A 120 39.30 -21.18 11.70
N GLU A 121 40.48 -20.71 11.31
CA GLU A 121 41.00 -19.41 11.75
C GLU A 121 40.13 -18.25 11.25
N TYR A 122 39.73 -18.29 9.97
CA TYR A 122 38.82 -17.29 9.42
C TYR A 122 37.45 -17.30 10.11
N LEU A 123 36.89 -18.49 10.37
CA LEU A 123 35.59 -18.65 11.03
C LEU A 123 35.62 -18.26 12.51
N ALA A 124 36.72 -18.52 13.21
CA ALA A 124 36.94 -18.01 14.56
C ALA A 124 36.91 -16.47 14.61
N GLY A 125 37.47 -15.81 13.59
CA GLY A 125 37.36 -14.36 13.41
C GLY A 125 35.92 -13.85 13.15
N ARG A 126 34.99 -14.75 12.84
CA ARG A 126 33.54 -14.48 12.73
C ARG A 126 32.74 -14.96 13.95
N GLY A 127 33.43 -15.36 15.02
CA GLY A 127 32.80 -15.90 16.23
C GLY A 127 32.28 -17.34 16.08
N ILE A 128 32.55 -18.02 14.98
CA ILE A 128 32.11 -19.41 14.75
C ILE A 128 33.14 -20.38 15.36
N THR A 129 32.65 -21.29 16.20
CA THR A 129 33.43 -22.32 16.88
C THR A 129 33.83 -23.45 15.93
N LYS A 130 34.86 -24.20 16.33
CA LYS A 130 35.33 -25.35 15.57
C LYS A 130 34.25 -26.44 15.49
N GLU A 131 33.53 -26.66 16.58
CA GLU A 131 32.44 -27.64 16.67
C GLU A 131 31.33 -27.31 15.66
N THR A 132 30.93 -26.04 15.55
CA THR A 132 29.97 -25.60 14.53
C THR A 132 30.52 -25.77 13.12
N ALA A 133 31.78 -25.40 12.86
CA ALA A 133 32.38 -25.57 11.54
C ALA A 133 32.42 -27.06 11.12
N GLU A 134 32.79 -27.95 12.03
CA GLU A 134 32.83 -29.40 11.79
C GLU A 134 31.42 -29.98 11.54
N LEU A 135 30.41 -29.53 12.29
CA LEU A 135 29.01 -29.92 12.11
C LEU A 135 28.53 -29.63 10.67
N PHE A 136 28.90 -28.46 10.12
CA PHE A 136 28.54 -28.07 8.76
C PHE A 136 29.47 -28.62 7.67
N LYS A 137 30.55 -29.31 8.06
CA LYS A 137 31.54 -29.95 7.17
C LYS A 137 32.23 -28.96 6.21
N VAL A 138 32.41 -27.72 6.64
CA VAL A 138 33.15 -26.71 5.87
C VAL A 138 34.63 -27.10 5.77
N SER A 139 35.31 -26.63 4.72
CA SER A 139 36.71 -26.99 4.48
C SER A 139 37.47 -25.89 3.74
N ASP A 140 38.80 -25.99 3.76
CA ASP A 140 39.67 -25.12 2.96
C ASP A 140 39.38 -25.27 1.47
N ALA A 141 39.47 -24.18 0.73
CA ALA A 141 39.33 -24.17 -0.71
C ALA A 141 40.19 -23.08 -1.36
N VAL A 142 40.20 -23.11 -2.69
CA VAL A 142 40.73 -22.03 -3.52
C VAL A 142 39.70 -21.61 -4.59
N VAL A 143 39.74 -20.34 -4.93
CA VAL A 143 38.98 -19.77 -6.05
C VAL A 143 39.94 -19.06 -7.02
N TRP A 144 39.72 -19.23 -8.31
CA TRP A 144 40.52 -18.56 -9.34
C TRP A 144 40.07 -17.10 -9.48
N TYR A 145 40.99 -16.15 -9.33
CA TYR A 145 40.73 -14.73 -9.56
C TYR A 145 41.37 -14.29 -10.88
N ALA A 146 40.53 -14.11 -11.90
CA ALA A 146 40.97 -13.88 -13.27
C ALA A 146 41.74 -12.57 -13.46
N ASP A 147 41.38 -11.50 -12.73
CA ASP A 147 42.00 -10.17 -12.89
C ASP A 147 43.48 -10.18 -12.48
N GLU A 148 43.86 -10.97 -11.47
CA GLU A 148 45.24 -11.11 -10.99
C GLU A 148 45.91 -12.41 -11.47
N GLY A 149 45.18 -13.26 -12.20
CA GLY A 149 45.71 -14.54 -12.71
C GLY A 149 46.24 -15.48 -11.63
N ARG A 150 45.63 -15.48 -10.43
CA ARG A 150 46.07 -16.30 -9.29
C ARG A 150 44.90 -16.99 -8.58
N GLU A 151 45.21 -18.03 -7.80
CA GLU A 151 44.29 -18.62 -6.84
C GLU A 151 44.26 -17.81 -5.55
N LEU A 152 43.07 -17.56 -5.01
CA LEU A 152 42.86 -16.96 -3.70
C LEU A 152 42.42 -18.04 -2.69
N PRO A 153 42.86 -17.93 -1.42
CA PRO A 153 42.34 -18.77 -0.34
C PRO A 153 40.83 -18.54 -0.16
N ALA A 154 40.10 -19.62 0.06
CA ALA A 154 38.66 -19.62 0.17
C ALA A 154 38.18 -20.68 1.17
N ILE A 155 36.90 -20.61 1.49
CA ILE A 155 36.17 -21.61 2.28
C ILE A 155 35.16 -22.30 1.38
N ALA A 156 35.12 -23.63 1.41
CA ALA A 156 34.09 -24.43 0.76
C ALA A 156 32.95 -24.74 1.73
N PHE A 157 31.74 -24.36 1.32
CA PHE A 157 30.47 -24.66 1.97
C PHE A 157 29.75 -25.77 1.19
N PRO A 158 29.66 -26.99 1.75
CA PRO A 158 28.97 -28.10 1.12
C PRO A 158 27.46 -28.04 1.39
N TYR A 159 26.67 -28.11 0.33
CA TYR A 159 25.22 -28.22 0.39
C TYR A 159 24.86 -29.71 0.31
N LEU A 160 24.41 -30.24 1.44
CA LEU A 160 24.19 -31.67 1.65
C LEU A 160 22.74 -31.91 2.06
N ARG A 161 22.02 -32.75 1.33
CA ARG A 161 20.65 -33.18 1.68
C ARG A 161 20.61 -34.70 1.68
N ASP A 162 20.08 -35.30 2.76
CA ASP A 162 20.01 -36.75 2.95
C ASP A 162 21.36 -37.50 2.75
N GLY A 163 22.46 -36.85 3.14
CA GLY A 163 23.82 -37.37 2.98
C GLY A 163 24.42 -37.23 1.58
N GLU A 164 23.66 -36.73 0.61
CA GLU A 164 24.11 -36.50 -0.76
C GLU A 164 24.63 -35.06 -0.96
N LEU A 165 25.79 -34.93 -1.61
CA LEU A 165 26.39 -33.63 -1.93
C LEU A 165 25.78 -33.09 -3.23
N LEU A 166 25.03 -31.98 -3.13
CA LEU A 166 24.29 -31.39 -4.24
C LEU A 166 25.01 -30.17 -4.83
N GLN A 167 25.68 -29.37 -4.00
CA GLN A 167 26.40 -28.17 -4.43
C GLN A 167 27.59 -27.89 -3.51
N VAL A 168 28.61 -27.22 -4.05
CA VAL A 168 29.69 -26.63 -3.26
C VAL A 168 29.83 -25.17 -3.64
N LYS A 169 29.68 -24.28 -2.66
CA LYS A 169 29.92 -22.85 -2.83
C LYS A 169 31.25 -22.50 -2.18
N ARG A 170 32.09 -21.76 -2.88
CA ARG A 170 33.40 -21.32 -2.40
C ARG A 170 33.40 -19.82 -2.25
N ILE A 171 33.79 -19.32 -1.09
CA ILE A 171 33.86 -17.87 -0.80
C ILE A 171 35.31 -17.55 -0.43
N SER A 172 35.92 -16.62 -1.16
CA SER A 172 37.27 -16.13 -0.87
C SER A 172 37.34 -15.51 0.52
N THR A 173 38.38 -15.84 1.28
CA THR A 173 38.69 -15.17 2.55
C THR A 173 39.33 -13.80 2.32
N GLU A 174 39.96 -13.61 1.16
CA GLU A 174 40.41 -12.32 0.66
C GLU A 174 39.28 -11.56 -0.07
N ARG A 175 39.25 -10.23 0.07
CA ARG A 175 38.29 -9.36 -0.64
C ARG A 175 39.01 -8.46 -1.65
N PRO A 176 39.36 -8.96 -2.85
CA PRO A 176 39.98 -8.15 -3.87
C PRO A 176 39.07 -6.95 -4.21
N ASN A 177 39.64 -5.74 -4.21
CA ASN A 177 38.92 -4.48 -4.43
C ASN A 177 37.72 -4.26 -3.47
N GLY A 178 37.77 -4.83 -2.26
CA GLY A 178 36.70 -4.74 -1.27
C GLY A 178 35.46 -5.59 -1.58
N LYS A 179 35.48 -6.40 -2.64
CA LYS A 179 34.33 -7.22 -3.07
C LYS A 179 34.47 -8.67 -2.64
N LYS A 180 33.34 -9.31 -2.30
CA LYS A 180 33.29 -10.77 -2.06
C LYS A 180 33.46 -11.49 -3.41
N LEU A 181 34.41 -12.42 -3.49
CA LEU A 181 34.55 -13.34 -4.62
C LEU A 181 33.90 -14.69 -4.27
N ILE A 182 32.89 -15.08 -5.04
CA ILE A 182 32.07 -16.28 -4.81
C ILE A 182 32.15 -17.15 -6.07
N MET A 183 32.38 -18.45 -5.88
CA MET A 183 32.41 -19.45 -6.94
C MET A 183 31.44 -20.58 -6.59
N ALA A 184 30.46 -20.82 -7.46
CA ALA A 184 29.57 -21.96 -7.39
C ALA A 184 29.57 -22.67 -8.75
N GLU A 185 29.40 -23.98 -8.73
CA GLU A 185 29.37 -24.75 -9.97
C GLU A 185 28.05 -24.59 -10.71
N ALA A 186 28.13 -24.48 -12.03
CA ALA A 186 26.96 -24.36 -12.88
C ALA A 186 26.15 -25.66 -12.93
N ASP A 187 24.85 -25.53 -13.13
CA ASP A 187 23.90 -26.65 -13.28
C ASP A 187 23.92 -27.69 -12.14
N CYS A 188 24.36 -27.30 -10.94
CA CYS A 188 24.08 -28.07 -9.71
C CYS A 188 22.62 -27.86 -9.26
N GLU A 189 22.08 -28.84 -8.56
CA GLU A 189 20.72 -28.76 -8.01
C GLU A 189 20.65 -27.68 -6.92
N PRO A 190 19.74 -26.69 -7.02
CA PRO A 190 19.53 -25.72 -5.95
C PRO A 190 19.12 -26.42 -4.66
N CYS A 191 19.83 -26.13 -3.58
CA CYS A 191 19.57 -26.72 -2.28
C CYS A 191 19.74 -25.66 -1.19
N LEU A 192 19.04 -25.80 -0.06
CA LEU A 192 19.30 -24.99 1.13
C LEU A 192 20.57 -25.47 1.85
N PHE A 193 21.35 -24.54 2.39
CA PHE A 193 22.52 -24.88 3.20
C PHE A 193 22.11 -25.17 4.64
N GLY A 194 22.59 -26.28 5.22
CA GLY A 194 22.42 -26.61 6.64
C GLY A 194 21.59 -27.86 6.92
N TRP A 195 21.00 -28.50 5.90
CA TRP A 195 20.27 -29.76 6.05
C TRP A 195 21.09 -30.86 6.75
N GLN A 196 22.42 -30.88 6.60
CA GLN A 196 23.31 -31.82 7.29
C GLN A 196 23.37 -31.64 8.81
N ALA A 197 23.00 -30.47 9.32
CA ALA A 197 23.04 -30.09 10.73
C ALA A 197 21.64 -30.07 11.38
N LEU A 198 20.58 -30.24 10.57
CA LEU A 198 19.19 -30.14 11.01
C LEU A 198 18.61 -31.51 11.36
N ALA A 199 17.94 -31.60 12.51
CA ALA A 199 17.30 -32.84 12.93
C ALA A 199 16.07 -33.18 12.07
N LYS A 200 15.78 -34.48 11.84
CA LYS A 200 14.75 -34.95 10.90
C LYS A 200 13.30 -34.74 11.38
N GLU A 201 13.15 -34.46 12.67
CA GLU A 201 11.90 -34.21 13.38
C GLU A 201 11.60 -32.71 13.59
N THR A 202 12.53 -31.82 13.22
CA THR A 202 12.35 -30.36 13.34
C THR A 202 11.11 -29.87 12.58
N ARG A 203 10.29 -29.03 13.24
CA ARG A 203 9.03 -28.43 12.74
C ARG A 203 9.04 -26.91 12.65
N VAL A 204 9.99 -26.23 13.27
CA VAL A 204 10.17 -24.77 13.19
C VAL A 204 11.59 -24.51 12.72
N VAL A 205 11.76 -23.59 11.77
CA VAL A 205 13.08 -23.31 11.19
C VAL A 205 13.28 -21.81 10.94
N VAL A 206 14.49 -21.34 11.21
CA VAL A 206 14.97 -20.03 10.75
C VAL A 206 15.51 -20.18 9.34
N LEU A 207 15.09 -19.30 8.43
CA LEU A 207 15.66 -19.19 7.10
C LEU A 207 16.44 -17.88 6.97
N CYS A 208 17.75 -17.99 6.81
CA CYS A 208 18.69 -16.86 6.78
C CYS A 208 19.35 -16.67 5.41
N GLU A 209 20.04 -15.53 5.23
CA GLU A 209 20.58 -15.16 3.92
C GLU A 209 21.82 -15.95 3.53
N GLY A 210 22.80 -16.08 4.43
CA GLY A 210 24.12 -16.64 4.11
C GLY A 210 24.54 -17.85 4.95
N GLU A 211 25.62 -18.50 4.51
CA GLU A 211 26.14 -19.70 5.17
C GLU A 211 26.74 -19.40 6.55
N ILE A 212 27.34 -18.21 6.72
CA ILE A 212 27.87 -17.76 8.02
C ILE A 212 26.72 -17.47 8.99
N ASP A 213 25.61 -16.92 8.50
CA ASP A 213 24.40 -16.67 9.30
C ASP A 213 23.79 -17.98 9.80
N CYS A 214 23.73 -18.97 8.91
CA CYS A 214 23.27 -20.32 9.22
C CYS A 214 24.10 -20.95 10.34
N MET A 215 25.44 -20.87 10.24
CA MET A 215 26.32 -21.35 11.32
C MET A 215 26.17 -20.53 12.61
N SER A 216 25.92 -19.22 12.51
CA SER A 216 25.74 -18.34 13.68
C SER A 216 24.48 -18.72 14.47
N TYR A 217 23.34 -18.91 13.78
CA TYR A 217 22.10 -19.40 14.39
C TYR A 217 22.24 -20.80 14.98
N ALA A 218 22.91 -21.70 14.26
CA ALA A 218 23.14 -23.06 14.74
C ALA A 218 24.00 -23.08 16.01
N GLN A 219 24.97 -22.17 16.13
CA GLN A 219 25.78 -22.03 17.34
C GLN A 219 24.98 -21.53 18.54
N TYR A 220 23.95 -20.72 18.32
CA TYR A 220 22.96 -20.37 19.34
C TYR A 220 21.98 -21.51 19.65
N GLY A 221 22.06 -22.64 18.95
CA GLY A 221 21.18 -23.79 19.15
C GLY A 221 19.82 -23.69 18.43
N PHE A 222 19.68 -22.79 17.46
CA PHE A 222 18.44 -22.66 16.69
C PHE A 222 18.44 -23.56 15.44
N PRO A 223 17.31 -24.22 15.11
CA PRO A 223 17.17 -24.94 13.85
C PRO A 223 17.14 -23.95 12.68
N VAL A 224 18.05 -24.10 11.72
CA VAL A 224 18.30 -23.08 10.70
C VAL A 224 18.71 -23.66 9.35
N LEU A 225 18.30 -22.98 8.30
CA LEU A 225 18.74 -23.18 6.91
C LEU A 225 19.13 -21.83 6.29
N SER A 226 19.97 -21.84 5.26
CA SER A 226 20.31 -20.65 4.47
C SER A 226 19.94 -20.80 3.01
N VAL A 227 19.47 -19.71 2.40
CA VAL A 227 19.15 -19.66 0.96
C VAL A 227 20.42 -19.70 0.09
N PRO A 228 20.45 -20.47 -1.01
CA PRO A 228 21.68 -20.70 -1.78
C PRO A 228 22.25 -19.46 -2.48
N PHE A 229 21.37 -18.53 -2.88
CA PHE A 229 21.71 -17.42 -3.79
C PHE A 229 21.54 -16.02 -3.16
N GLY A 230 21.43 -15.96 -1.83
CA GLY A 230 21.31 -14.73 -1.04
C GLY A 230 20.01 -13.95 -1.28
N GLY A 231 20.02 -12.66 -0.88
CA GLY A 231 18.89 -11.75 -1.06
C GLY A 231 18.63 -11.34 -2.52
N GLY A 232 17.45 -10.77 -2.77
CA GLY A 232 16.97 -10.31 -4.09
C GLY A 232 15.81 -11.13 -4.66
N LYS A 233 15.31 -10.71 -5.83
CA LYS A 233 14.04 -11.18 -6.41
C LYS A 233 14.19 -12.23 -7.51
N GLY A 234 13.09 -12.95 -7.78
CA GLY A 234 12.89 -13.74 -8.99
C GLY A 234 13.81 -14.94 -9.11
N ALA A 235 14.74 -14.94 -10.07
CA ALA A 235 15.62 -16.07 -10.36
C ALA A 235 16.42 -16.54 -9.12
N LYS A 236 16.75 -15.61 -8.21
CA LYS A 236 17.45 -15.94 -6.96
C LYS A 236 16.62 -16.79 -6.00
N GLN A 237 15.29 -16.70 -6.05
CA GLN A 237 14.38 -17.48 -5.21
C GLN A 237 13.86 -18.75 -5.92
N GLN A 238 14.39 -19.11 -7.09
CA GLN A 238 14.00 -20.33 -7.82
C GLN A 238 14.35 -21.63 -7.07
N TRP A 239 15.24 -21.57 -6.07
CA TRP A 239 15.51 -22.71 -5.19
C TRP A 239 14.23 -23.25 -4.54
N ILE A 240 13.21 -22.40 -4.32
CA ILE A 240 11.91 -22.82 -3.78
C ILE A 240 11.29 -23.90 -4.67
N GLU A 241 11.45 -23.87 -5.99
CA GLU A 241 10.87 -24.89 -6.89
C GLU A 241 11.42 -26.30 -6.65
N TYR A 242 12.60 -26.39 -6.03
CA TYR A 242 13.31 -27.64 -5.75
C TYR A 242 13.27 -28.02 -4.27
N GLU A 243 13.02 -27.06 -3.38
CA GLU A 243 13.01 -27.24 -1.93
C GLU A 243 11.61 -27.10 -1.31
N TYR A 244 10.59 -26.66 -2.06
CA TYR A 244 9.22 -26.42 -1.56
C TYR A 244 8.70 -27.62 -0.75
N HIS A 245 8.85 -28.80 -1.32
CA HIS A 245 8.45 -30.07 -0.70
C HIS A 245 9.23 -30.41 0.57
N ASN A 246 10.51 -30.04 0.65
CA ASN A 246 11.29 -30.20 1.87
C ASN A 246 10.87 -29.18 2.93
N MET A 247 10.37 -28.00 2.51
CA MET A 247 9.87 -26.96 3.40
C MET A 247 8.46 -27.26 3.95
N ASP A 248 7.70 -28.17 3.35
CA ASP A 248 6.35 -28.55 3.83
C ASP A 248 6.35 -29.19 5.22
N ARG A 249 7.51 -29.68 5.69
CA ARG A 249 7.63 -30.25 7.04
C ARG A 249 7.61 -29.21 8.16
N PHE A 250 7.81 -27.93 7.83
CA PHE A 250 7.85 -26.87 8.82
C PHE A 250 6.47 -26.24 8.98
N ASP A 251 6.00 -26.25 10.22
CA ASP A 251 4.76 -25.61 10.65
C ASP A 251 4.97 -24.09 10.74
N GLU A 252 6.19 -23.64 11.04
CA GLU A 252 6.56 -22.23 11.13
C GLU A 252 7.97 -21.95 10.57
N ILE A 253 8.09 -20.86 9.82
CA ILE A 253 9.31 -20.43 9.13
C ILE A 253 9.62 -18.98 9.52
N TRP A 254 10.72 -18.77 10.24
CA TRP A 254 11.20 -17.45 10.63
C TRP A 254 12.19 -16.92 9.59
N LEU A 255 11.79 -15.91 8.83
CA LEU A 255 12.60 -15.29 7.79
C LEU A 255 13.50 -14.23 8.43
N SER A 256 14.80 -14.51 8.48
CA SER A 256 15.83 -13.61 9.01
C SER A 256 16.91 -13.35 7.96
N LEU A 257 16.55 -12.59 6.94
CA LEU A 257 17.49 -12.12 5.91
C LEU A 257 18.22 -10.84 6.37
N ASP A 258 19.15 -10.34 5.56
CA ASP A 258 19.86 -9.08 5.84
C ASP A 258 18.85 -7.94 6.11
N ASN A 259 19.11 -7.11 7.12
CA ASN A 259 18.28 -5.98 7.49
C ASN A 259 18.50 -4.78 6.53
N ASP A 260 18.22 -4.99 5.24
CA ASP A 260 18.24 -4.00 4.17
C ASP A 260 17.07 -4.18 3.20
N ASP A 261 16.87 -3.23 2.28
CA ASP A 261 15.75 -3.25 1.31
C ASP A 261 15.75 -4.53 0.44
N VAL A 262 16.93 -5.08 0.15
CA VAL A 262 17.08 -6.27 -0.71
C VAL A 262 16.68 -7.53 0.06
N GLY A 263 17.05 -7.61 1.34
CA GLY A 263 16.65 -8.67 2.26
C GLY A 263 15.15 -8.63 2.55
N LEU A 264 14.58 -7.45 2.84
CA LEU A 264 13.13 -7.31 3.09
C LEU A 264 12.28 -7.76 1.89
N GLU A 265 12.67 -7.35 0.69
CA GLU A 265 11.97 -7.75 -0.54
C GLU A 265 12.08 -9.25 -0.81
N ALA A 266 13.24 -9.86 -0.53
CA ALA A 266 13.41 -11.30 -0.63
C ALA A 266 12.54 -12.04 0.41
N ALA A 267 12.45 -11.54 1.65
CA ALA A 267 11.64 -12.13 2.69
C ALA A 267 10.15 -12.10 2.29
N LYS A 268 9.66 -10.97 1.76
CA LYS A 268 8.30 -10.87 1.22
C LYS A 268 8.04 -11.86 0.08
N GLU A 269 8.98 -12.01 -0.86
CA GLU A 269 8.83 -12.97 -1.97
C GLU A 269 8.82 -14.42 -1.48
N ILE A 270 9.72 -14.78 -0.56
CA ILE A 270 9.80 -16.11 0.03
C ILE A 270 8.52 -16.42 0.81
N ALA A 271 8.06 -15.51 1.66
CA ALA A 271 6.82 -15.67 2.44
C ALA A 271 5.62 -15.90 1.52
N ARG A 272 5.49 -15.11 0.44
CA ARG A 272 4.42 -15.27 -0.55
C ARG A 272 4.46 -16.64 -1.24
N ARG A 273 5.65 -17.19 -1.49
CA ARG A 273 5.81 -18.47 -2.21
C ARG A 273 5.72 -19.69 -1.30
N LEU A 274 6.18 -19.61 -0.05
CA LEU A 274 6.10 -20.70 0.92
C LEU A 274 4.79 -20.71 1.70
N GLY A 275 4.09 -19.58 1.76
CA GLY A 275 2.82 -19.40 2.47
C GLY A 275 2.96 -18.40 3.61
N THR A 276 2.38 -17.21 3.45
CA THR A 276 2.49 -16.10 4.41
C THR A 276 1.97 -16.46 5.81
N HIS A 277 0.95 -17.31 5.88
CA HIS A 277 0.35 -17.78 7.14
C HIS A 277 1.32 -18.54 8.05
N ARG A 278 2.40 -19.12 7.50
CA ARG A 278 3.43 -19.85 8.27
C ARG A 278 4.78 -19.12 8.31
N CYS A 279 4.87 -17.91 7.76
CA CYS A 279 6.10 -17.14 7.74
C CYS A 279 6.01 -15.94 8.70
N ARG A 280 7.09 -15.70 9.45
CA ARG A 280 7.26 -14.47 10.24
C ARG A 280 8.55 -13.76 9.85
N LEU A 281 8.53 -12.44 9.83
CA LEU A 281 9.69 -11.59 9.55
C LEU A 281 10.42 -11.28 10.86
N VAL A 282 11.67 -11.71 10.95
CA VAL A 282 12.55 -11.43 12.08
C VAL A 282 13.24 -10.09 11.87
N THR A 283 13.27 -9.25 12.91
CA THR A 283 14.06 -8.02 12.92
C THR A 283 15.19 -8.15 13.93
N LEU A 284 16.43 -8.02 13.44
CA LEU A 284 17.64 -8.06 14.26
C LEU A 284 18.14 -6.63 14.56
N PRO A 285 18.84 -6.42 15.69
CA PRO A 285 19.41 -5.11 16.04
C PRO A 285 20.65 -4.73 15.20
N HIS A 286 21.28 -5.71 14.54
CA HIS A 286 22.39 -5.52 13.62
C HIS A 286 22.01 -5.93 12.19
N LYS A 287 22.94 -5.77 11.24
CA LYS A 287 22.66 -6.05 9.82
C LYS A 287 22.28 -7.51 9.59
N ASP A 288 22.98 -8.43 10.24
CA ASP A 288 22.78 -9.88 10.17
C ASP A 288 23.05 -10.54 11.53
N ILE A 289 22.76 -11.83 11.65
CA ILE A 289 22.96 -12.59 12.90
C ILE A 289 24.44 -12.79 13.22
N ASN A 290 25.34 -12.78 12.23
CA ASN A 290 26.77 -12.91 12.49
C ASN A 290 27.31 -11.65 13.19
N GLU A 291 26.85 -10.46 12.80
CA GLU A 291 27.15 -9.23 13.50
C GLU A 291 26.60 -9.24 14.94
N CYS A 292 25.40 -9.79 15.16
CA CYS A 292 24.86 -10.00 16.50
C CYS A 292 25.76 -10.90 17.36
N LEU A 293 26.26 -12.00 16.77
CA LEU A 293 27.17 -12.94 17.42
C LEU A 293 28.50 -12.29 17.79
N VAL A 294 29.10 -11.54 16.86
CA VAL A 294 30.38 -10.82 17.09
C VAL A 294 30.21 -9.68 18.10
N ALA A 295 29.02 -9.05 18.16
CA ALA A 295 28.68 -8.05 19.16
C ALA A 295 28.47 -8.64 20.57
N GLY A 296 28.47 -9.97 20.71
CA GLY A 296 28.36 -10.65 21.99
C GLY A 296 26.93 -10.82 22.49
N MET A 297 25.92 -10.77 21.61
CA MET A 297 24.54 -11.05 22.00
C MET A 297 24.40 -12.48 22.53
N THR A 298 23.63 -12.62 23.59
CA THR A 298 23.25 -13.88 24.23
C THR A 298 22.18 -14.63 23.44
N GLN A 299 22.06 -15.93 23.69
CA GLN A 299 21.00 -16.75 23.10
C GLN A 299 19.59 -16.23 23.44
N ASP A 300 19.37 -15.77 24.67
CA ASP A 300 18.07 -15.22 25.11
C ASP A 300 17.71 -13.92 24.38
N GLU A 301 18.69 -13.07 24.08
CA GLU A 301 18.46 -11.85 23.29
C GLU A 301 18.05 -12.17 21.86
N VAL A 302 18.72 -13.14 21.23
CA VAL A 302 18.36 -13.61 19.89
C VAL A 302 16.98 -14.27 19.90
N PHE A 303 16.66 -15.06 20.93
CA PHE A 303 15.34 -15.67 21.08
C PHE A 303 14.23 -14.63 21.17
N ARG A 304 14.43 -13.54 21.93
CA ARG A 304 13.46 -12.44 21.99
C ARG A 304 13.18 -11.83 20.62
N CYS A 305 14.19 -11.64 19.77
CA CYS A 305 13.99 -11.15 18.41
C CYS A 305 13.13 -12.10 17.57
N LEU A 306 13.31 -13.42 17.72
CA LEU A 306 12.52 -14.44 17.04
C LEU A 306 11.09 -14.50 17.55
N GLU A 307 10.88 -14.36 18.86
CA GLU A 307 9.55 -14.36 19.50
C GLU A 307 8.71 -13.15 19.05
N THR A 308 9.34 -11.99 18.86
CA THR A 308 8.70 -10.76 18.36
C THR A 308 8.60 -10.68 16.84
N ALA A 309 8.94 -11.75 16.10
CA ALA A 309 8.89 -11.74 14.64
C ALA A 309 7.48 -11.43 14.14
N ALA A 310 7.36 -10.44 13.25
CA ALA A 310 6.10 -9.91 12.78
C ALA A 310 5.47 -10.82 11.71
N TYR A 311 4.15 -10.85 11.63
CA TYR A 311 3.46 -11.45 10.50
C TYR A 311 3.60 -10.56 9.26
N PHE A 312 3.44 -11.16 8.08
CA PHE A 312 3.32 -10.42 6.83
C PHE A 312 1.88 -9.93 6.64
N ASP A 313 1.46 -8.99 7.49
CA ASP A 313 0.15 -8.35 7.37
C ASP A 313 0.13 -7.41 6.14
N PRO A 314 -1.02 -7.26 5.44
CA PRO A 314 -1.16 -6.28 4.36
C PRO A 314 -0.99 -4.85 4.87
N ASP A 315 -0.39 -3.96 4.06
CA ASP A 315 -0.18 -2.55 4.41
C ASP A 315 -1.51 -1.81 4.69
N GLU A 316 -2.63 -2.30 4.14
CA GLU A 316 -3.97 -1.74 4.36
C GLU A 316 -4.58 -2.12 5.72
N LEU A 317 -4.00 -3.08 6.43
CA LEU A 317 -4.49 -3.56 7.72
C LEU A 317 -3.64 -2.99 8.86
N CYS A 318 -3.96 -1.77 9.27
CA CYS A 318 -3.34 -1.10 10.41
C CYS A 318 -4.05 -1.43 11.74
N SER A 319 -3.30 -1.47 12.83
CA SER A 319 -3.86 -1.52 14.18
C SER A 319 -4.50 -0.18 14.54
N ALA A 320 -5.65 -0.21 15.24
CA ALA A 320 -6.29 1.01 15.73
C ALA A 320 -5.36 1.88 16.62
N SER A 321 -4.38 1.25 17.28
CA SER A 321 -3.41 1.97 18.12
C SER A 321 -2.48 2.88 17.32
N GLU A 322 -2.27 2.61 16.02
CA GLU A 322 -1.44 3.44 15.14
C GLU A 322 -2.06 4.83 14.92
N PHE A 323 -3.39 4.95 15.01
CA PHE A 323 -4.14 6.19 14.81
C PHE A 323 -4.53 6.90 16.13
N LEU A 324 -3.95 6.50 17.27
CA LEU A 324 -4.32 7.07 18.57
C LEU A 324 -4.10 8.58 18.62
N GLN A 325 -2.95 9.05 18.12
CA GLN A 325 -2.63 10.48 18.13
C GLN A 325 -3.55 11.27 17.19
N ASP A 326 -3.80 10.78 15.98
CA ASP A 326 -4.71 11.41 15.02
C ASP A 326 -6.14 11.50 15.59
N THR A 327 -6.56 10.47 16.33
CA THR A 327 -7.86 10.44 17.02
C THR A 327 -7.92 11.50 18.11
N ILE A 328 -6.88 11.61 18.96
CA ILE A 328 -6.80 12.64 20.00
C ILE A 328 -6.85 14.04 19.37
N ASP A 329 -6.03 14.27 18.34
CA ASP A 329 -5.96 15.54 17.61
C ASP A 329 -7.32 15.95 17.05
N THR A 330 -8.11 14.98 16.57
CA THR A 330 -9.48 15.21 16.05
C THR A 330 -10.45 15.72 17.12
N PHE A 331 -10.30 15.31 18.38
CA PHE A 331 -11.13 15.80 19.48
C PHE A 331 -10.62 17.11 20.10
N GLU A 332 -9.31 17.31 20.12
CA GLU A 332 -8.69 18.47 20.78
C GLU A 332 -8.60 19.71 19.88
N ARG A 333 -8.39 19.52 18.57
CA ARG A 333 -8.32 20.64 17.62
C ARG A 333 -9.73 21.01 17.16
N ARG A 334 -10.02 22.31 17.11
CA ARG A 334 -11.17 22.77 16.34
C ARG A 334 -10.90 22.43 14.88
N ASP A 335 -11.90 21.86 14.21
CA ASP A 335 -11.85 21.66 12.77
C ASP A 335 -11.69 23.01 12.07
N GLU A 336 -10.46 23.34 11.65
CA GLU A 336 -10.11 24.59 10.98
C GLU A 336 -10.29 24.51 9.46
N GLY A 337 -10.49 23.29 8.92
CA GLY A 337 -10.46 23.01 7.51
C GLY A 337 -9.14 23.37 6.83
N MET A 338 -9.05 23.11 5.53
CA MET A 338 -7.97 23.57 4.66
C MET A 338 -8.13 25.07 4.36
N PHE A 339 -9.36 25.52 4.09
CA PHE A 339 -9.68 26.95 3.94
C PHE A 339 -11.19 27.20 4.14
N THR A 340 -11.55 28.45 4.37
CA THR A 340 -12.95 28.89 4.54
C THR A 340 -13.55 29.41 3.24
N SER A 341 -14.87 29.37 3.10
CA SER A 341 -15.55 29.89 1.91
C SER A 341 -15.49 31.43 1.87
N PRO A 342 -15.69 32.04 0.69
CA PRO A 342 -15.85 33.50 0.57
C PRO A 342 -17.09 34.06 1.28
N TRP A 343 -17.97 33.21 1.84
CA TRP A 343 -19.26 33.59 2.43
C TRP A 343 -19.22 33.41 3.96
N PRO A 344 -19.09 34.50 4.75
CA PRO A 344 -18.95 34.41 6.20
C PRO A 344 -20.08 33.63 6.89
N ARG A 345 -21.33 33.70 6.39
CA ARG A 345 -22.46 32.95 6.99
C ARG A 345 -22.32 31.44 6.82
N LEU A 346 -21.55 30.99 5.83
CA LEU A 346 -21.29 29.56 5.60
C LEU A 346 -20.21 29.03 6.55
N ASN A 347 -19.21 29.86 6.89
CA ASN A 347 -17.97 29.45 7.53
C ASN A 347 -18.12 28.93 8.97
N GLY A 348 -19.27 29.21 9.61
CA GLY A 348 -19.63 28.62 10.90
C GLY A 348 -20.05 27.16 10.82
N ASN A 349 -20.62 26.73 9.68
CA ASN A 349 -21.20 25.41 9.50
C ASN A 349 -20.42 24.53 8.51
N PHE A 350 -19.63 25.16 7.62
CA PHE A 350 -18.94 24.49 6.53
C PHE A 350 -17.55 25.08 6.30
N LYS A 351 -16.59 24.20 6.04
CA LYS A 351 -15.22 24.51 5.64
C LYS A 351 -14.80 23.50 4.58
N PHE A 352 -13.87 23.90 3.70
CA PHE A 352 -13.28 22.97 2.74
C PHE A 352 -12.15 22.22 3.43
N ARG A 353 -12.15 20.88 3.41
CA ARG A 353 -11.12 20.06 4.08
C ARG A 353 -10.23 19.33 3.07
N GLU A 354 -9.08 18.87 3.54
CA GLU A 354 -8.26 17.93 2.77
C GLU A 354 -9.00 16.61 2.61
N SER A 355 -8.64 15.83 1.58
CA SER A 355 -9.31 14.56 1.29
C SER A 355 -10.83 14.68 1.14
N GLU A 356 -11.34 15.81 0.63
CA GLU A 356 -12.76 15.99 0.32
C GLU A 356 -13.02 16.26 -1.17
N PHE A 357 -14.15 15.77 -1.65
CA PHE A 357 -14.66 15.96 -3.00
C PHE A 357 -15.97 16.76 -2.97
N SER A 358 -15.95 17.97 -3.52
CA SER A 358 -17.09 18.88 -3.59
C SER A 358 -17.64 19.01 -5.01
N ILE A 359 -18.96 19.04 -5.14
CA ILE A 359 -19.64 19.32 -6.41
C ILE A 359 -20.22 20.74 -6.40
N ILE A 360 -20.08 21.46 -7.52
CA ILE A 360 -20.85 22.67 -7.80
C ILE A 360 -21.81 22.37 -8.96
N ASN A 361 -23.08 22.22 -8.62
CA ASN A 361 -24.17 21.97 -9.57
C ASN A 361 -24.95 23.25 -9.88
N GLY A 362 -25.68 23.25 -10.99
CA GLY A 362 -26.59 24.32 -11.36
C GLY A 362 -26.97 24.29 -12.83
N ILE A 363 -27.96 25.11 -13.18
CA ILE A 363 -28.44 25.27 -14.56
C ILE A 363 -27.41 26.07 -15.38
N ASN A 364 -27.47 25.94 -16.71
CA ASN A 364 -26.62 26.71 -17.60
C ASN A 364 -26.80 28.22 -17.36
N ASN A 365 -25.69 28.97 -17.36
CA ASN A 365 -25.67 30.43 -17.13
C ASN A 365 -26.15 30.91 -15.74
N HIS A 366 -26.25 30.02 -14.74
CA HIS A 366 -26.59 30.39 -13.36
C HIS A 366 -25.37 30.74 -12.48
N GLY A 367 -24.16 30.79 -13.05
CA GLY A 367 -22.97 31.30 -12.34
C GLY A 367 -22.04 30.24 -11.73
N LYS A 368 -22.14 28.96 -12.12
CA LYS A 368 -21.28 27.87 -11.63
C LYS A 368 -19.78 28.17 -11.72
N THR A 369 -19.31 28.54 -12.92
CA THR A 369 -17.90 28.89 -13.14
C THR A 369 -17.47 30.13 -12.37
N GLU A 370 -18.37 31.11 -12.20
CA GLU A 370 -18.08 32.30 -11.38
C GLU A 370 -17.96 31.91 -9.90
N MET A 371 -18.79 30.98 -9.42
CA MET A 371 -18.76 30.48 -8.05
C MET A 371 -17.48 29.69 -7.78
N ALA A 372 -17.12 28.77 -8.69
CA ALA A 372 -15.88 28.02 -8.62
C ALA A 372 -14.65 28.94 -8.65
N GLY A 373 -14.67 29.98 -9.49
CA GLY A 373 -13.63 31.01 -9.53
C GLY A 373 -13.53 31.81 -8.22
N HIS A 374 -14.66 32.21 -7.65
CA HIS A 374 -14.69 32.98 -6.40
C HIS A 374 -14.14 32.16 -5.23
N ILE A 375 -14.49 30.87 -5.16
CA ILE A 375 -13.92 29.92 -4.19
C ILE A 375 -12.41 29.78 -4.39
N ALA A 376 -11.95 29.59 -5.63
CA ALA A 376 -10.53 29.47 -5.94
C ALA A 376 -9.74 30.73 -5.55
N VAL A 377 -10.26 31.93 -5.82
CA VAL A 377 -9.64 33.19 -5.40
C VAL A 377 -9.58 33.31 -3.87
N GLY A 378 -10.67 32.97 -3.19
CA GLY A 378 -10.70 32.93 -1.73
C GLY A 378 -9.71 31.93 -1.12
N ALA A 379 -9.53 30.76 -1.75
CA ALA A 379 -8.54 29.76 -1.35
C ALA A 379 -7.11 30.29 -1.53
N MET A 380 -6.79 30.88 -2.69
CA MET A 380 -5.48 31.47 -2.98
C MET A 380 -5.12 32.58 -1.99
N ALA A 381 -6.10 33.42 -1.60
CA ALA A 381 -5.89 34.46 -0.59
C ALA A 381 -5.60 33.91 0.81
N GLN A 382 -6.04 32.69 1.12
CA GLN A 382 -5.74 31.95 2.34
C GLN A 382 -4.46 31.10 2.23
N GLY A 383 -3.69 31.24 1.13
CA GLY A 383 -2.42 30.55 0.92
C GLY A 383 -2.54 29.20 0.19
N ILE A 384 -3.73 28.81 -0.25
CA ILE A 384 -3.95 27.53 -0.91
C ILE A 384 -3.57 27.59 -2.39
N ARG A 385 -2.63 26.73 -2.79
CA ARG A 385 -2.22 26.57 -4.19
C ARG A 385 -3.29 25.82 -4.97
N THR A 386 -3.71 26.40 -6.09
CA THR A 386 -4.88 25.97 -6.85
C THR A 386 -4.53 25.61 -8.29
N CYS A 387 -5.09 24.52 -8.80
CA CYS A 387 -5.06 24.15 -10.21
C CYS A 387 -6.47 24.14 -10.80
N ILE A 388 -6.69 24.82 -11.93
CA ILE A 388 -8.00 24.85 -12.61
C ILE A 388 -7.91 24.19 -13.99
N ALA A 389 -8.69 23.14 -14.17
CA ALA A 389 -9.00 22.51 -15.45
C ALA A 389 -10.38 22.96 -15.93
N SER A 390 -10.41 24.09 -16.63
CA SER A 390 -11.67 24.73 -17.05
C SER A 390 -12.28 24.20 -18.34
N LEU A 391 -11.58 23.32 -19.08
CA LEU A 391 -11.95 22.47 -20.26
C LEU A 391 -12.91 23.03 -21.35
N GLU A 392 -13.87 23.87 -21.00
CA GLU A 392 -14.73 24.71 -21.81
C GLU A 392 -14.15 26.10 -22.13
N LEU A 393 -13.59 26.80 -21.15
CA LEU A 393 -13.05 28.15 -21.35
C LEU A 393 -11.56 28.10 -21.70
N LYS A 394 -11.18 28.92 -22.69
CA LYS A 394 -9.76 29.17 -22.95
C LYS A 394 -9.12 29.83 -21.71
N PRO A 395 -7.88 29.47 -21.34
CA PRO A 395 -7.18 30.01 -20.17
C PRO A 395 -7.27 31.54 -20.02
N GLY A 396 -7.07 32.30 -21.09
CA GLY A 396 -7.16 33.76 -21.04
C GLY A 396 -8.55 34.32 -20.67
N LYS A 397 -9.65 33.64 -21.05
CA LYS A 397 -11.01 34.05 -20.66
C LYS A 397 -11.31 33.73 -19.20
N LEU A 398 -10.82 32.58 -18.72
CA LEU A 398 -10.90 32.23 -17.31
C LEU A 398 -10.12 33.24 -16.46
N LEU A 399 -8.86 33.49 -16.81
CA LEU A 399 -8.01 34.46 -16.12
C LEU A 399 -8.62 35.86 -16.10
N ALA A 400 -9.24 36.31 -17.20
CA ALA A 400 -9.95 37.60 -17.21
C ALA A 400 -11.11 37.67 -16.19
N ARG A 401 -11.81 36.55 -15.94
CA ARG A 401 -12.84 36.48 -14.89
C ARG A 401 -12.22 36.51 -13.50
N LEU A 402 -11.17 35.72 -13.28
CA LEU A 402 -10.47 35.69 -12.00
C LEU A 402 -9.84 37.05 -11.66
N VAL A 403 -9.22 37.72 -12.64
CA VAL A 403 -8.69 39.09 -12.45
C VAL A 403 -9.79 40.02 -11.94
N ARG A 404 -10.96 40.00 -12.58
CA ARG A 404 -12.10 40.81 -12.14
C ARG A 404 -12.55 40.49 -10.71
N GLN A 405 -12.54 39.21 -10.34
CA GLN A 405 -12.83 38.77 -8.97
C GLN A 405 -11.73 39.17 -7.98
N VAL A 406 -10.46 39.24 -8.38
CA VAL A 406 -9.36 39.63 -7.49
C VAL A 406 -9.39 41.13 -7.18
N ILE A 407 -9.56 42.00 -8.19
CA ILE A 407 -9.42 43.47 -8.03
C ILE A 407 -10.74 44.24 -8.14
N CYS A 408 -11.87 43.54 -8.18
CA CYS A 408 -13.20 44.15 -8.20
C CYS A 408 -13.38 45.20 -9.32
N ASN A 409 -12.79 44.98 -10.49
CA ASN A 409 -12.80 45.95 -11.60
C ASN A 409 -13.29 45.31 -12.90
N LYS A 410 -14.37 45.87 -13.47
CA LYS A 410 -14.99 45.39 -14.72
C LYS A 410 -14.09 45.57 -15.94
N ARG A 411 -13.20 46.57 -15.92
CA ARG A 411 -12.30 46.92 -17.04
C ARG A 411 -10.93 47.27 -16.48
N PRO A 412 -10.16 46.27 -16.05
CA PRO A 412 -8.85 46.51 -15.48
C PRO A 412 -7.88 47.06 -16.53
N GLN A 413 -7.06 48.02 -16.12
CA GLN A 413 -5.96 48.56 -16.91
C GLN A 413 -4.82 47.53 -17.03
N ARG A 414 -3.92 47.76 -17.98
CA ARG A 414 -2.86 46.81 -18.31
C ARG A 414 -1.95 46.53 -17.10
N ASP A 415 -1.59 47.56 -16.37
CA ASP A 415 -0.78 47.49 -15.15
C ASP A 415 -1.50 46.73 -14.04
N GLU A 416 -2.79 46.98 -13.80
CA GLU A 416 -3.59 46.21 -12.84
C GLU A 416 -3.60 44.71 -13.19
N VAL A 417 -3.74 44.36 -14.47
CA VAL A 417 -3.68 42.95 -14.93
C VAL A 417 -2.30 42.35 -14.63
N VAL A 418 -1.21 43.08 -14.87
CA VAL A 418 0.15 42.57 -14.59
C VAL A 418 0.33 42.29 -13.10
N HIS A 419 -0.06 43.20 -12.21
CA HIS A 419 0.05 42.99 -10.77
C HIS A 419 -0.78 41.79 -10.28
N VAL A 420 -1.95 41.55 -10.88
CA VAL A 420 -2.74 40.36 -10.54
C VAL A 420 -2.08 39.07 -11.03
N PHE A 421 -1.38 39.10 -12.17
CA PHE A 421 -0.61 37.94 -12.63
C PHE A 421 0.60 37.65 -11.72
N GLU A 422 1.28 38.68 -11.23
CA GLU A 422 2.33 38.51 -10.20
C GLU A 422 1.75 37.89 -8.92
N TRP A 423 0.51 38.24 -8.55
CA TRP A 423 -0.19 37.60 -7.44
C TRP A 423 -0.55 36.13 -7.70
N PHE A 424 -0.80 35.75 -8.96
CA PHE A 424 -1.11 34.38 -9.37
C PHE A 424 0.12 33.46 -9.46
N ASP A 425 1.32 33.98 -9.73
CA ASP A 425 2.50 33.20 -10.14
C ASP A 425 2.85 32.00 -9.24
N ASP A 426 2.69 32.14 -7.93
CA ASP A 426 2.98 31.11 -6.93
C ASP A 426 1.72 30.41 -6.36
N LYS A 427 0.54 30.75 -6.87
CA LYS A 427 -0.77 30.32 -6.34
C LYS A 427 -1.66 29.60 -7.35
N LEU A 428 -1.55 29.90 -8.64
CA LEU A 428 -2.49 29.41 -9.66
C LEU A 428 -1.78 28.69 -10.81
N TRP A 429 -2.22 27.46 -11.07
CA TRP A 429 -1.87 26.68 -12.24
C TRP A 429 -3.10 26.41 -13.09
N LEU A 430 -2.92 26.35 -14.41
CA LEU A 430 -4.00 26.07 -15.36
C LEU A 430 -3.70 24.83 -16.17
N PHE A 431 -4.71 23.98 -16.31
CA PHE A 431 -4.64 22.85 -17.24
C PHE A 431 -4.91 23.34 -18.66
N ASN A 432 -3.85 23.51 -19.45
CA ASN A 432 -3.93 24.02 -20.82
C ASN A 432 -4.21 22.90 -21.84
N LEU A 433 -5.41 22.34 -21.82
CA LEU A 433 -5.93 21.50 -22.89
C LEU A 433 -7.34 22.00 -23.27
N THR A 434 -7.52 22.45 -24.51
CA THR A 434 -8.84 22.80 -25.04
C THR A 434 -9.42 21.60 -25.78
N GLY A 435 -10.54 21.06 -25.31
CA GLY A 435 -11.21 19.89 -25.89
C GLY A 435 -11.44 18.78 -24.88
N THR A 436 -11.76 17.59 -25.37
CA THR A 436 -11.99 16.41 -24.53
C THR A 436 -10.67 15.89 -23.95
N ALA A 437 -10.45 16.11 -22.65
CA ALA A 437 -9.33 15.49 -21.94
C ALA A 437 -9.68 14.04 -21.58
N LYS A 438 -8.77 13.09 -21.82
CA LYS A 438 -8.94 11.74 -21.23
C LYS A 438 -8.77 11.88 -19.72
N ALA A 439 -9.81 11.52 -18.96
CA ALA A 439 -9.85 11.58 -17.50
C ALA A 439 -8.58 11.07 -16.80
N ASP A 440 -8.03 9.93 -17.25
CA ASP A 440 -6.80 9.37 -16.68
C ASP A 440 -5.60 10.32 -16.79
N ARG A 441 -5.44 10.97 -17.95
CA ARG A 441 -4.35 11.92 -18.19
C ARG A 441 -4.48 13.17 -17.33
N LEU A 442 -5.71 13.60 -17.05
CA LEU A 442 -5.98 14.73 -16.15
C LEU A 442 -5.48 14.40 -14.73
N LEU A 443 -5.84 13.23 -14.21
CA LEU A 443 -5.44 12.78 -12.87
C LEU A 443 -3.93 12.56 -12.76
N GLU A 444 -3.28 12.01 -13.79
CA GLU A 444 -1.81 11.91 -13.83
C GLU A 444 -1.12 13.28 -13.69
N ILE A 445 -1.63 14.29 -14.40
CA ILE A 445 -1.09 15.65 -14.35
C ILE A 445 -1.39 16.29 -13.00
N PHE A 446 -2.56 16.04 -12.41
CA PHE A 446 -2.89 16.51 -11.07
C PHE A 446 -1.97 15.89 -10.01
N ALA A 447 -1.70 14.59 -10.10
CA ALA A 447 -0.77 13.89 -9.21
C ALA A 447 0.68 14.39 -9.37
N TYR A 448 1.09 14.73 -10.59
CA TYR A 448 2.36 15.42 -10.80
C TYR A 448 2.37 16.82 -10.18
N ALA A 449 1.31 17.60 -10.39
CA ALA A 449 1.23 18.97 -9.91
C ALA A 449 1.17 19.06 -8.37
N ARG A 450 0.46 18.13 -7.72
CA ARG A 450 0.49 17.94 -6.26
C ARG A 450 1.92 17.70 -5.79
N ARG A 451 2.60 16.68 -6.33
CA ARG A 451 3.95 16.28 -5.89
C ARG A 451 5.01 17.33 -6.17
N ARG A 452 4.92 18.05 -7.30
CA ARG A 452 5.94 19.00 -7.75
C ARG A 452 5.75 20.40 -7.19
N TYR A 453 4.52 20.90 -7.20
CA TYR A 453 4.20 22.30 -6.88
C TYR A 453 3.44 22.43 -5.55
N GLY A 454 3.06 21.32 -4.91
CA GLY A 454 2.31 21.34 -3.66
C GLY A 454 0.93 21.94 -3.83
N ILE A 455 0.23 21.63 -4.91
CA ILE A 455 -1.14 22.11 -5.15
C ILE A 455 -2.12 21.34 -4.27
N ASP A 456 -2.96 22.04 -3.51
CA ASP A 456 -3.89 21.43 -2.55
C ASP A 456 -5.36 21.52 -3.01
N LEU A 457 -5.70 22.48 -3.90
CA LEU A 457 -7.04 22.60 -4.48
C LEU A 457 -7.03 22.34 -5.99
N PHE A 458 -7.87 21.40 -6.45
CA PHE A 458 -8.07 21.12 -7.86
C PHE A 458 -9.51 21.40 -8.28
N VAL A 459 -9.71 22.17 -9.35
CA VAL A 459 -11.03 22.49 -9.90
C VAL A 459 -11.17 21.92 -11.30
N ILE A 460 -12.24 21.16 -11.54
CA ILE A 460 -12.59 20.61 -12.86
C ILE A 460 -13.92 21.23 -13.29
N ASP A 461 -13.87 22.11 -14.29
CA ASP A 461 -15.05 22.72 -14.91
C ASP A 461 -15.09 22.29 -16.39
N ASN A 462 -15.97 21.42 -16.85
CA ASN A 462 -16.92 20.60 -16.10
C ASN A 462 -16.76 19.12 -16.49
N LEU A 463 -17.49 18.28 -15.76
CA LEU A 463 -17.53 16.82 -15.97
C LEU A 463 -17.80 16.42 -17.43
N ALA A 464 -18.64 17.16 -18.16
CA ALA A 464 -19.03 16.80 -19.53
C ALA A 464 -17.86 16.91 -20.54
N LYS A 465 -16.74 17.53 -20.16
CA LYS A 465 -15.52 17.62 -20.98
C LYS A 465 -14.44 16.59 -20.62
N CYS A 466 -14.69 15.72 -19.66
CA CYS A 466 -13.76 14.66 -19.25
C CYS A 466 -13.79 13.41 -20.15
N GLY A 467 -14.50 13.45 -21.28
CA GLY A 467 -14.46 12.41 -22.31
C GLY A 467 -15.45 11.28 -22.17
N PHE A 468 -16.50 11.50 -21.39
CA PHE A 468 -17.60 10.56 -21.23
C PHE A 468 -18.77 10.95 -22.13
N SER A 469 -19.45 9.95 -22.68
CA SER A 469 -20.78 10.15 -23.26
C SER A 469 -21.78 10.47 -22.14
N GLU A 470 -22.87 11.16 -22.47
CA GLU A 470 -23.95 11.42 -21.50
C GLU A 470 -24.63 10.12 -21.03
N GLU A 471 -24.55 9.06 -21.84
CA GLU A 471 -25.12 7.74 -21.55
C GLU A 471 -24.10 6.80 -20.84
N ASP A 472 -22.84 7.21 -20.71
CA ASP A 472 -21.77 6.41 -20.12
C ASP A 472 -21.76 6.51 -18.58
N ALA A 473 -22.77 5.92 -17.94
CA ALA A 473 -22.90 5.92 -16.49
C ALA A 473 -21.75 5.18 -15.80
N THR A 474 -21.21 4.13 -16.42
CA THR A 474 -20.10 3.33 -15.89
C THR A 474 -18.79 4.13 -15.93
N GLY A 475 -18.43 4.71 -17.08
CA GLY A 475 -17.22 5.52 -17.20
C GLY A 475 -17.25 6.76 -16.31
N GLN A 476 -18.43 7.39 -16.15
CA GLN A 476 -18.60 8.46 -15.16
C GLN A 476 -18.35 7.96 -13.74
N LYS A 477 -18.92 6.82 -13.34
CA LYS A 477 -18.69 6.24 -12.01
C LYS A 477 -17.20 5.94 -11.78
N ASP A 478 -16.57 5.24 -12.72
CA ASP A 478 -15.14 4.87 -12.63
C ASP A 478 -14.25 6.11 -12.50
N PHE A 479 -14.62 7.22 -13.13
CA PHE A 479 -13.91 8.48 -12.97
C PHE A 479 -14.12 9.11 -11.59
N ILE A 480 -15.34 9.08 -11.05
CA ILE A 480 -15.60 9.57 -9.69
C ILE A 480 -14.87 8.71 -8.66
N ASP A 481 -14.82 7.38 -8.84
CA ASP A 481 -14.04 6.47 -7.99
C ASP A 481 -12.56 6.86 -8.02
N LYS A 482 -11.96 7.02 -9.21
CA LYS A 482 -10.57 7.48 -9.35
C LYS A 482 -10.31 8.88 -8.78
N LEU A 483 -11.30 9.78 -8.83
CA LEU A 483 -11.21 11.10 -8.18
C LEU A 483 -11.21 10.97 -6.65
N CYS A 484 -12.01 10.07 -6.09
CA CYS A 484 -12.04 9.77 -4.66
C CYS A 484 -10.73 9.12 -4.19
N ASP A 485 -10.16 8.20 -4.98
CA ASP A 485 -8.84 7.65 -4.70
C ASP A 485 -7.77 8.74 -4.77
N PHE A 486 -7.81 9.58 -5.80
CA PHE A 486 -6.87 10.69 -5.98
C PHE A 486 -6.88 11.64 -4.78
N LYS A 487 -8.04 12.13 -4.35
CA LYS A 487 -8.15 13.09 -3.24
C LYS A 487 -7.70 12.51 -1.90
N ASN A 488 -8.00 11.22 -1.63
CA ASN A 488 -7.56 10.52 -0.42
C ASN A 488 -6.05 10.25 -0.42
N ILE A 489 -5.50 9.69 -1.51
CA ILE A 489 -4.07 9.35 -1.61
C ILE A 489 -3.19 10.60 -1.54
N ASN A 490 -3.65 11.71 -2.13
CA ASN A 490 -2.85 12.93 -2.26
C ASN A 490 -3.15 13.98 -1.18
N ASN A 491 -4.10 13.67 -0.29
CA ASN A 491 -4.60 14.56 0.76
C ASN A 491 -4.86 15.98 0.24
N CYS A 492 -5.78 16.10 -0.72
CA CYS A 492 -6.11 17.37 -1.39
C CYS A 492 -7.63 17.52 -1.56
N HIS A 493 -8.09 18.74 -1.87
CA HIS A 493 -9.50 19.01 -2.14
C HIS A 493 -9.78 19.08 -3.64
N VAL A 494 -10.87 18.46 -4.08
CA VAL A 494 -11.29 18.50 -5.49
C VAL A 494 -12.68 19.09 -5.62
N ILE A 495 -12.84 20.06 -6.51
CA ILE A 495 -14.13 20.64 -6.91
C ILE A 495 -14.46 20.19 -8.33
N LEU A 496 -15.62 19.57 -8.53
CA LEU A 496 -16.15 19.24 -9.85
C LEU A 496 -17.41 20.05 -10.14
N VAL A 497 -17.41 20.75 -11.28
CA VAL A 497 -18.60 21.44 -11.77
C VAL A 497 -19.44 20.47 -12.59
N THR A 498 -20.74 20.43 -12.30
CA THR A 498 -21.72 19.60 -13.02
C THR A 498 -22.89 20.44 -13.51
N HIS A 499 -23.60 19.92 -14.51
CA HIS A 499 -24.86 20.51 -14.96
C HIS A 499 -26.06 19.82 -14.31
N SER A 500 -27.15 20.56 -14.18
CA SER A 500 -28.43 19.97 -13.80
C SER A 500 -29.11 19.28 -14.99
N ARG A 501 -30.01 18.34 -14.69
CA ARG A 501 -30.95 17.75 -15.66
C ARG A 501 -31.87 18.83 -16.23
N LYS A 502 -32.64 18.49 -17.27
CA LYS A 502 -33.67 19.42 -17.79
C LYS A 502 -34.74 19.63 -16.71
N VAL A 503 -34.68 20.77 -16.04
CA VAL A 503 -35.58 21.20 -14.97
C VAL A 503 -36.05 22.63 -15.24
N ASP A 504 -37.08 23.08 -14.53
CA ASP A 504 -37.57 24.46 -14.63
C ASP A 504 -36.51 25.44 -14.12
N GLU A 505 -36.04 26.35 -15.00
CA GLU A 505 -35.01 27.33 -14.66
C GLU A 505 -35.49 28.38 -13.65
N ASN A 506 -36.80 28.49 -13.44
CA ASN A 506 -37.42 29.39 -12.49
C ASN A 506 -37.45 28.85 -11.05
N VAL A 507 -36.97 27.62 -10.82
CA VAL A 507 -37.00 26.97 -9.51
C VAL A 507 -35.58 26.56 -9.10
N PRO A 508 -35.19 26.76 -7.82
CA PRO A 508 -33.89 26.30 -7.32
C PRO A 508 -33.73 24.78 -7.42
N THR A 509 -32.59 24.32 -7.92
CA THR A 509 -32.31 22.89 -8.06
C THR A 509 -31.93 22.24 -6.71
N GLY A 510 -32.25 20.96 -6.57
CA GLY A 510 -31.94 20.12 -5.42
C GLY A 510 -30.94 19.01 -5.76
N LYS A 511 -30.69 18.13 -4.77
CA LYS A 511 -29.68 17.06 -4.87
C LYS A 511 -29.94 16.11 -6.04
N MET A 512 -31.20 15.79 -6.30
CA MET A 512 -31.61 14.81 -7.32
C MET A 512 -31.54 15.38 -8.75
N ASP A 513 -31.29 16.68 -8.90
CA ASP A 513 -31.27 17.34 -10.21
C ASP A 513 -29.89 17.28 -10.88
N VAL A 514 -28.87 16.73 -10.23
CA VAL A 514 -27.54 16.56 -10.83
C VAL A 514 -27.63 15.64 -12.05
N LYS A 515 -27.07 16.08 -13.18
CA LYS A 515 -27.02 15.28 -14.41
C LYS A 515 -25.88 14.26 -14.34
N GLY A 516 -26.16 13.04 -14.79
CA GLY A 516 -25.22 11.91 -14.76
C GLY A 516 -25.68 10.79 -13.82
N THR A 517 -24.78 9.85 -13.55
CA THR A 517 -25.00 8.73 -12.63
C THR A 517 -25.21 9.19 -11.17
N GLY A 518 -26.04 8.47 -10.41
CA GLY A 518 -26.27 8.75 -8.98
C GLY A 518 -25.00 8.65 -8.13
N ALA A 519 -24.01 7.87 -8.58
CA ALA A 519 -22.72 7.72 -7.93
C ALA A 519 -22.00 9.07 -7.73
N ILE A 520 -22.18 10.02 -8.65
CA ILE A 520 -21.63 11.38 -8.55
C ILE A 520 -22.04 12.02 -7.22
N THR A 521 -23.34 12.02 -6.90
CA THR A 521 -23.86 12.64 -5.67
C THR A 521 -23.68 11.77 -4.42
N ASP A 522 -23.57 10.45 -4.57
CA ASP A 522 -23.42 9.53 -3.45
C ASP A 522 -21.99 9.54 -2.91
N MET A 523 -21.00 9.63 -3.80
CA MET A 523 -19.57 9.63 -3.46
C MET A 523 -19.06 11.00 -3.03
N ALA A 524 -19.60 12.10 -3.57
CA ALA A 524 -19.22 13.46 -3.17
C ALA A 524 -19.40 13.69 -1.67
N ASP A 525 -18.41 14.29 -1.03
CA ASP A 525 -18.48 14.68 0.38
C ASP A 525 -19.44 15.87 0.53
N ASN A 526 -19.35 16.83 -0.40
CA ASN A 526 -20.14 18.05 -0.39
C ASN A 526 -20.87 18.29 -1.73
N LEU A 527 -22.09 18.83 -1.68
CA LEU A 527 -22.85 19.21 -2.87
C LEU A 527 -23.39 20.62 -2.74
N PHE A 528 -22.86 21.53 -3.55
CA PHE A 528 -23.40 22.86 -3.75
C PHE A 528 -24.33 22.93 -4.96
N SER A 529 -25.35 23.78 -4.89
CA SER A 529 -26.11 24.24 -6.04
C SER A 529 -26.13 25.76 -6.09
N VAL A 530 -25.90 26.33 -7.28
CA VAL A 530 -26.09 27.76 -7.54
C VAL A 530 -27.28 27.97 -8.46
N TRP A 531 -28.20 28.83 -8.03
CA TRP A 531 -29.39 29.20 -8.79
C TRP A 531 -29.53 30.72 -8.89
N ARG A 532 -29.57 31.22 -10.12
CA ARG A 532 -29.85 32.62 -10.44
C ARG A 532 -31.36 32.83 -10.51
N ASN A 533 -31.86 33.85 -9.83
CA ASN A 533 -33.27 34.15 -9.75
C ASN A 533 -33.75 34.97 -10.97
N ILE A 534 -33.87 34.31 -12.13
CA ILE A 534 -34.39 34.90 -13.37
C ILE A 534 -35.79 35.54 -13.18
N PRO A 535 -36.72 34.94 -12.41
CA PRO A 535 -38.00 35.58 -12.09
C PRO A 535 -37.85 36.94 -11.41
N ARG A 536 -36.92 37.10 -10.45
CA ARG A 536 -36.64 38.38 -9.79
C ARG A 536 -36.14 39.42 -10.78
N GLU A 537 -35.22 39.06 -11.66
CA GLU A 537 -34.70 39.98 -12.67
C GLU A 537 -35.80 40.47 -13.62
N THR A 538 -36.69 39.57 -14.01
CA THR A 538 -37.85 39.89 -14.87
C THR A 538 -38.81 40.84 -14.13
N ALA A 539 -39.05 40.57 -12.85
CA ALA A 539 -39.88 41.41 -11.98
C ALA A 539 -39.26 42.81 -11.74
N LEU A 540 -37.93 42.91 -11.64
CA LEU A 540 -37.22 44.20 -11.56
C LEU A 540 -37.35 45.00 -12.86
N GLN A 541 -37.16 44.36 -14.02
CA GLN A 541 -37.33 45.01 -15.32
C GLN A 541 -38.75 45.56 -15.51
N LYS A 542 -39.78 44.79 -15.13
CA LYS A 542 -41.18 45.26 -15.13
C LYS A 542 -41.40 46.45 -14.21
N LYS A 543 -40.73 46.48 -13.05
CA LYS A 543 -40.85 47.56 -12.08
C LYS A 543 -40.18 48.86 -12.57
N GLU A 544 -39.11 48.74 -13.35
CA GLU A 544 -38.38 49.89 -13.90
C GLU A 544 -39.01 50.45 -15.19
N ASP A 545 -39.76 49.63 -15.93
CA ASP A 545 -40.47 50.04 -17.15
C ASP A 545 -41.87 50.62 -16.82
N PRO A 546 -42.10 51.92 -17.03
CA PRO A 546 -43.40 52.56 -16.75
C PRO A 546 -44.55 52.05 -17.63
N SER A 547 -44.25 51.32 -18.71
CA SER A 547 -45.23 50.77 -19.64
C SER A 547 -45.63 49.31 -19.33
N SER A 548 -44.97 48.69 -18.35
CA SER A 548 -45.21 47.30 -17.97
C SER A 548 -46.50 47.12 -17.15
N PRO A 549 -47.18 45.96 -17.22
CA PRO A 549 -48.37 45.66 -16.43
C PRO A 549 -48.11 45.71 -14.92
N GLU A 550 -49.18 45.88 -14.12
CA GLU A 550 -49.07 45.84 -12.66
C GLU A 550 -48.42 44.54 -12.15
N MET A 551 -47.62 44.69 -11.10
CA MET A 551 -46.87 43.60 -10.48
C MET A 551 -47.79 42.52 -9.92
N THR A 552 -47.64 41.29 -10.41
CA THR A 552 -48.39 40.12 -9.92
C THR A 552 -47.86 39.66 -8.56
N ASP A 553 -48.63 38.85 -7.83
CA ASP A 553 -48.17 38.24 -6.58
C ASP A 553 -46.93 37.35 -6.78
N LYS A 554 -46.80 36.70 -7.95
CA LYS A 554 -45.59 35.96 -8.33
C LYS A 554 -44.38 36.87 -8.49
N ASP A 555 -44.55 38.04 -9.11
CA ASP A 555 -43.48 39.02 -9.26
C ASP A 555 -43.05 39.56 -7.87
N ARG A 556 -44.00 39.84 -6.97
CA ARG A 556 -43.72 40.27 -5.59
C ARG A 556 -42.99 39.19 -4.79
N ALA A 557 -43.40 37.92 -4.92
CA ALA A 557 -42.73 36.80 -4.27
C ALA A 557 -41.29 36.60 -4.79
N ALA A 558 -41.07 36.73 -6.11
CA ALA A 558 -39.73 36.66 -6.69
C ALA A 558 -38.81 37.79 -6.19
N LEU A 559 -39.34 39.00 -6.04
CA LEU A 559 -38.63 40.15 -5.44
C LEU A 559 -38.33 40.01 -3.94
N ALA A 560 -39.00 39.11 -3.22
CA ALA A 560 -38.70 38.83 -1.82
C ALA A 560 -37.51 37.86 -1.66
N LEU A 561 -37.23 37.05 -2.68
CA LEU A 561 -36.10 36.12 -2.69
C LEU A 561 -34.82 36.79 -3.19
N PRO A 562 -33.63 36.36 -2.75
CA PRO A 562 -32.35 36.92 -3.20
C PRO A 562 -32.12 36.74 -4.70
N GLY A 563 -31.22 37.53 -5.29
CA GLY A 563 -30.86 37.46 -6.71
C GLY A 563 -30.16 36.17 -7.12
N THR A 564 -29.49 35.52 -6.18
CA THR A 564 -28.89 34.20 -6.33
C THR A 564 -29.09 33.42 -5.04
N LEU A 565 -29.31 32.11 -5.15
CA LEU A 565 -29.24 31.18 -4.03
C LEU A 565 -28.03 30.28 -4.21
N ILE A 566 -27.18 30.23 -3.18
CA ILE A 566 -26.11 29.25 -3.03
C ILE A 566 -26.57 28.25 -1.97
N ARG A 567 -26.70 26.99 -2.36
CA ARG A 567 -27.34 25.95 -1.56
C ARG A 567 -26.34 24.87 -1.23
N LEU A 568 -26.10 24.59 0.04
CA LEU A 568 -25.37 23.41 0.48
C LEU A 568 -26.39 22.29 0.71
N LEU A 569 -26.41 21.32 -0.22
CA LEU A 569 -27.40 20.25 -0.30
C LEU A 569 -26.91 18.91 0.29
N LYS A 570 -25.61 18.80 0.54
CA LYS A 570 -24.97 17.65 1.19
C LYS A 570 -23.66 18.12 1.82
N GLN A 571 -23.39 17.65 3.03
CA GLN A 571 -22.11 17.76 3.72
C GLN A 571 -21.92 16.46 4.51
N ARG A 572 -20.83 15.74 4.27
CA ARG A 572 -20.54 14.46 4.95
C ARG A 572 -19.89 14.67 6.32
N GLU A 573 -18.90 15.55 6.39
CA GLU A 573 -18.10 15.82 7.59
C GLU A 573 -18.60 17.02 8.40
N GLY A 574 -18.43 17.00 9.72
CA GLY A 574 -18.99 17.97 10.67
C GLY A 574 -20.39 17.60 11.19
N GLU A 575 -21.25 18.58 11.50
CA GLU A 575 -22.63 18.32 11.97
C GLU A 575 -23.61 17.94 10.83
N GLY A 576 -23.12 17.80 9.59
CA GLY A 576 -23.95 17.50 8.43
C GLY A 576 -24.94 18.62 8.08
N TRP A 577 -24.59 19.88 8.41
CA TRP A 577 -25.46 21.02 8.15
C TRP A 577 -25.71 21.21 6.66
N VAL A 578 -26.96 21.47 6.31
CA VAL A 578 -27.40 21.82 4.96
C VAL A 578 -28.24 23.08 5.03
N GLY A 579 -28.11 23.96 4.04
CA GLY A 579 -28.82 25.23 4.05
C GLY A 579 -28.54 26.13 2.86
N ASP A 580 -29.36 27.18 2.77
CA ASP A 580 -29.36 28.11 1.66
C ASP A 580 -28.81 29.47 2.12
N ILE A 581 -27.92 30.06 1.32
CA ILE A 581 -27.41 31.42 1.49
C ILE A 581 -27.88 32.25 0.31
N GLY A 582 -28.55 33.36 0.64
CA GLY A 582 -28.88 34.39 -0.33
C GLY A 582 -27.63 35.17 -0.73
N ALA A 583 -27.41 35.26 -2.04
CA ALA A 583 -26.29 35.98 -2.61
C ALA A 583 -26.73 36.88 -3.77
N PHE A 584 -25.83 37.75 -4.19
CA PHE A 584 -25.96 38.63 -5.33
C PHE A 584 -24.65 38.63 -6.11
N LEU A 585 -24.72 38.30 -7.40
CA LEU A 585 -23.56 38.37 -8.27
C LEU A 585 -23.29 39.84 -8.63
N GLU A 586 -22.29 40.43 -7.99
CA GLU A 586 -22.01 41.86 -8.13
C GLU A 586 -21.44 42.17 -9.54
N PRO A 587 -22.10 43.03 -10.34
CA PRO A 587 -21.76 43.23 -11.74
C PRO A 587 -20.41 43.91 -12.02
N ARG A 588 -19.68 44.45 -11.05
CA ARG A 588 -18.34 45.04 -11.26
C ARG A 588 -17.24 44.00 -11.02
N SER A 589 -17.37 43.17 -10.00
CA SER A 589 -16.37 42.23 -9.49
C SER A 589 -16.61 40.77 -9.88
N HIS A 590 -17.84 40.40 -10.26
CA HIS A 590 -18.24 38.99 -10.40
C HIS A 590 -18.07 38.17 -9.10
N GLN A 591 -18.04 38.83 -7.94
CA GLN A 591 -18.13 38.15 -6.65
C GLN A 591 -19.58 37.93 -6.26
N PHE A 592 -19.84 36.83 -5.54
CA PHE A 592 -21.14 36.59 -4.91
C PHE A 592 -21.15 37.21 -3.52
N LEU A 593 -21.92 38.29 -3.34
CA LEU A 593 -22.03 39.01 -2.07
C LEU A 593 -23.30 38.57 -1.33
N GLU A 594 -23.22 38.40 -0.01
CA GLU A 594 -24.39 38.05 0.82
C GLU A 594 -25.38 39.22 1.00
N ASN A 595 -24.95 40.45 0.67
CA ASN A 595 -25.75 41.66 0.73
C ASN A 595 -25.62 42.43 -0.58
N GLU A 596 -26.75 42.79 -1.21
CA GLU A 596 -26.78 43.58 -2.46
C GLU A 596 -26.13 44.97 -2.30
N LYS A 597 -26.09 45.51 -1.08
CA LYS A 597 -25.40 46.77 -0.75
C LYS A 597 -24.00 46.57 -0.17
N GLY A 598 -23.53 45.33 -0.10
CA GLY A 598 -22.19 45.00 0.40
C GLY A 598 -21.10 45.45 -0.57
N SER A 599 -19.89 45.64 -0.03
CA SER A 599 -18.71 45.90 -0.84
C SER A 599 -18.02 44.57 -1.21
N PRO A 600 -17.61 44.37 -2.47
CA PRO A 600 -16.79 43.21 -2.82
C PRO A 600 -15.39 43.32 -2.20
N TRP A 601 -14.75 42.18 -1.97
CA TRP A 601 -13.44 42.13 -1.33
C TRP A 601 -12.32 42.21 -2.37
N ASN A 602 -11.46 43.21 -2.30
CA ASN A 602 -10.29 43.27 -3.17
C ASN A 602 -9.17 42.38 -2.60
N TYR A 603 -8.95 41.23 -3.25
CA TYR A 603 -7.99 40.21 -2.82
C TYR A 603 -6.53 40.61 -3.07
N LEU A 604 -6.26 41.54 -3.99
CA LEU A 604 -4.89 42.02 -4.24
C LEU A 604 -4.38 42.89 -3.09
N VAL A 605 -5.25 43.74 -2.53
CA VAL A 605 -4.92 44.65 -1.41
C VAL A 605 -5.50 44.21 -0.06
N ALA A 606 -6.21 43.10 -0.02
CA ALA A 606 -6.81 42.49 1.16
C ALA A 606 -7.71 43.43 1.99
N ARG A 607 -8.65 44.13 1.33
CA ARG A 607 -9.64 45.00 1.99
C ARG A 607 -10.92 45.16 1.16
N GLU A 608 -11.96 45.73 1.75
CA GLU A 608 -13.20 46.05 1.03
C GLU A 608 -12.96 47.07 -0.10
N GLN A 609 -13.56 46.85 -1.27
CA GLN A 609 -13.38 47.73 -2.43
C GLN A 609 -13.90 49.15 -2.17
N ALA A 610 -14.89 49.32 -1.29
CA ALA A 610 -15.40 50.63 -0.91
C ALA A 610 -14.31 51.48 -0.23
N GLU A 611 -13.45 50.87 0.59
CA GLU A 611 -12.31 51.56 1.20
C GLU A 611 -11.26 51.95 0.17
N VAL A 612 -11.01 51.06 -0.82
CA VAL A 612 -10.12 51.35 -1.95
C VAL A 612 -10.62 52.52 -2.77
N ASP A 613 -11.92 52.52 -3.10
CA ASP A 613 -12.55 53.58 -3.89
C ASP A 613 -12.53 54.92 -3.12
N MET A 614 -12.81 54.91 -1.81
CA MET A 614 -12.73 56.12 -0.96
C MET A 614 -11.32 56.71 -0.89
N ASP A 615 -10.29 55.88 -0.70
CA ASP A 615 -8.90 56.35 -0.70
C ASP A 615 -8.50 56.98 -2.03
N TRP A 616 -8.91 56.33 -3.14
CA TRP A 616 -8.65 56.85 -4.47
C TRP A 616 -9.36 58.19 -4.69
N GLU A 617 -10.62 58.32 -4.26
CA GLU A 617 -11.36 59.58 -4.33
C GLU A 617 -10.65 60.67 -3.53
N MET A 618 -10.28 60.42 -2.27
CA MET A 618 -9.57 61.37 -1.39
C MET A 618 -8.22 61.81 -1.98
N GLN A 619 -7.48 60.92 -2.62
CA GLN A 619 -6.19 61.23 -3.26
C GLN A 619 -6.32 61.97 -4.58
N ASN A 620 -7.51 61.96 -5.22
CA ASN A 620 -7.75 62.58 -6.53
C ASN A 620 -8.68 63.82 -6.48
N VAL A 621 -9.03 64.33 -5.29
CA VAL A 621 -9.88 65.54 -5.13
C VAL A 621 -9.26 66.83 -5.70
N THR A 622 -7.96 66.89 -6.01
CA THR A 622 -7.32 68.09 -6.58
C THR A 622 -7.39 68.23 -8.12
N ARG A 623 -8.57 67.98 -8.73
CA ARG A 623 -8.86 68.38 -10.13
C ARG A 623 -10.34 68.74 -10.38
N ALA A 624 -10.96 69.52 -9.51
CA ALA A 624 -12.13 70.33 -9.87
C ALA A 624 -12.34 71.48 -8.89
N CYS A 625 -11.53 72.54 -9.03
CA CYS A 625 -11.87 73.92 -8.64
C CYS A 625 -11.17 74.85 -9.64
#